data_AF-A0A1V5PXT5-F1
#
_entry.id   AF-A0A1V5PXT5-F1
#
_cell.length_a   1.000
_cell.length_b   1.000
_cell.length_c   1.000
_cell.angle_alpha   90.00
_cell.angle_beta   90.00
_cell.angle_gamma   90.00
#
_symmetry.space_group_name_H-M   'P 1'
#
loop_
_entity.id
_entity.type
_entity.pdbx_description
1 polymer ?
#
loop_
_entity_poly.entity_id
_entity_poly.type
_entity_poly.pdbx_seq_one_letter_code
_entity_poly.pdbx_strand_id
1 'polypeptide(L)' 'MQTSESFRLSALLSFSGGLQDAYSYNMRDKVFANAQTGNVVLMSQNFMQGNVA' A
#
# COMPACT_ATOMS: atom_id res chain seq x y z
N MET A 1 12.71 24.59 -14.96
CA MET A 1 12.19 23.46 -14.15
C MET A 1 12.66 23.65 -12.71
N GLN A 2 11.76 24.04 -11.81
CA GLN A 2 12.05 24.21 -10.38
C GLN A 2 12.07 22.83 -9.70
N THR A 3 13.16 22.11 -9.89
CA THR A 3 13.36 20.72 -9.43
C THR A 3 13.34 20.58 -7.92
N SER A 4 13.79 21.61 -7.18
CA SER A 4 13.85 21.57 -5.71
C SER A 4 12.46 21.45 -5.05
N GLU A 5 11.46 22.16 -5.56
CA GLU A 5 10.09 22.09 -5.03
C GLU A 5 9.36 20.83 -5.50
N SER A 6 9.57 20.43 -6.76
CA SER A 6 9.00 19.19 -7.29
C SER A 6 9.56 17.97 -6.56
N PHE A 7 10.86 17.96 -6.23
CA PHE A 7 11.50 16.89 -5.48
C PHE A 7 10.97 16.79 -4.05
N ARG A 8 10.87 17.92 -3.35
CA ARG A 8 10.37 17.95 -1.97
C ARG A 8 8.91 17.49 -1.89
N LEU A 9 8.08 17.90 -2.84
CA LEU A 9 6.69 17.48 -2.95
C LEU A 9 6.58 16.00 -3.30
N SER A 10 7.33 15.50 -4.30
CA SER A 10 7.36 14.07 -4.62
C SER A 10 7.85 13.22 -3.45
N ALA A 11 8.84 13.66 -2.69
CA ALA A 11 9.30 12.96 -1.50
C ALA A 11 8.21 12.89 -0.42
N LEU A 12 7.50 14.00 -0.16
CA LEU A 12 6.37 14.03 0.76
C LEU A 12 5.21 13.13 0.28
N LEU A 13 4.93 13.12 -1.03
CA LEU A 13 3.86 12.31 -1.61
C LEU A 13 4.19 10.81 -1.54
N SER A 14 5.41 10.41 -1.91
CA SER A 14 5.86 9.03 -1.80
C SER A 14 5.87 8.54 -0.36
N PHE A 15 6.30 9.39 0.59
CA PHE A 15 6.25 9.06 2.01
C PHE A 15 4.81 8.92 2.50
N SER A 16 3.94 9.86 2.17
CA SER A 16 2.51 9.81 2.52
C SER A 16 1.82 8.57 1.93
N GLY A 17 2.06 8.25 0.65
CA GLY A 17 1.49 7.08 -0.01
C GLY A 17 1.96 5.75 0.60
N GLY A 18 3.25 5.63 0.89
CA GLY A 18 3.81 4.44 1.55
C GLY A 18 3.28 4.25 2.98
N LEU A 19 3.14 5.35 3.74
CA LEU A 19 2.53 5.30 5.07
C LEU A 19 1.04 4.96 5.03
N GLN A 20 0.30 5.46 4.04
CA GLN A 20 -1.12 5.12 3.86
C GLN A 20 -1.30 3.62 3.61
N ASP A 21 -0.42 3.01 2.80
CA ASP A 21 -0.45 1.56 2.56
C ASP A 21 -0.06 0.75 3.80
N ALA A 22 0.98 1.18 4.54
CA ALA A 22 1.37 0.54 5.79
C ALA A 22 0.25 0.63 6.86
N TYR A 23 -0.41 1.78 6.97
CA TYR A 23 -1.53 1.97 7.89
C TYR A 23 -2.71 1.05 7.54
N SER A 24 -3.15 1.05 6.28
CA SER A 24 -4.26 0.18 5.84
C SER A 24 -3.92 -1.29 6.08
N TYR A 25 -2.69 -1.73 5.83
CA TYR A 25 -2.29 -3.11 6.09
C TYR A 25 -2.36 -3.46 7.58
N ASN A 26 -1.82 -2.60 8.46
CA ASN A 26 -1.80 -2.91 9.90
C ASN A 26 -3.18 -2.75 10.57
N MET A 27 -4.00 -1.81 10.09
CA MET A 27 -5.23 -1.38 10.78
C MET A 27 -6.53 -1.81 10.08
N ARG A 28 -6.46 -2.34 8.85
CA ARG A 28 -7.61 -2.70 8.03
C ARG A 28 -7.45 -4.11 7.46
N ASP A 29 -7.48 -5.11 8.34
CA ASP A 29 -7.49 -6.54 7.97
C ASP A 29 -6.39 -6.99 6.98
N LYS A 30 -5.21 -6.35 7.04
CA LYS A 30 -4.06 -6.68 6.17
C LYS A 30 -4.27 -6.33 4.69
N VAL A 31 -5.20 -5.43 4.35
CA VAL A 31 -5.33 -4.94 2.96
C VAL A 31 -4.55 -3.66 2.72
N PHE A 32 -3.90 -3.56 1.58
CA PHE A 32 -3.21 -2.34 1.14
C PHE A 32 -4.19 -1.39 0.47
N ALA A 33 -4.07 -0.08 0.72
CA ALA A 33 -4.99 0.90 0.15
C ALA A 33 -4.74 1.09 -1.36
N ASN A 34 -3.48 1.15 -1.78
CA ASN A 34 -3.07 1.44 -3.15
C ASN A 34 -2.20 0.34 -3.78
N ALA A 35 -1.70 -0.63 -3.02
CA ALA A 35 -0.91 -1.75 -3.55
C ALA A 35 -1.80 -2.89 -4.10
N GLN A 36 -2.39 -2.69 -5.28
CA GLN A 36 -3.32 -3.63 -5.93
C GLN A 36 -2.74 -5.04 -6.10
N THR A 37 -1.50 -5.16 -6.61
CA THR A 37 -0.83 -6.47 -6.75
C THR A 37 -0.64 -7.16 -5.39
N GLY A 38 -0.39 -6.39 -4.33
CA GLY A 38 -0.26 -6.90 -2.97
C GLY A 38 -1.56 -7.50 -2.44
N ASN A 39 -2.70 -6.87 -2.72
CA ASN A 39 -4.01 -7.40 -2.36
C ASN A 39 -4.36 -8.70 -3.11
N VAL A 40 -3.94 -8.82 -4.38
CA VAL A 40 -4.10 -10.08 -5.15
C VAL A 40 -3.24 -11.21 -4.56
N VAL A 41 -2.01 -10.91 -4.16
CA VAL A 41 -1.14 -11.89 -3.47
C VAL A 41 -1.74 -12.29 -2.12
N LEU A 42 -2.25 -11.33 -1.34
CA LEU A 42 -2.92 -11.59 -0.07
C LEU A 42 -4.17 -12.47 -0.25
N MET A 43 -4.96 -12.22 -1.29
CA MET A 43 -6.10 -13.08 -1.66
C MET A 43 -5.62 -14.51 -1.98
N SER A 44 -4.56 -14.66 -2.77
CA SER A 44 -3.99 -15.97 -3.09
C SER A 44 -3.48 -16.70 -1.83
N GLN A 45 -2.90 -15.98 -0.87
CA GLN A 45 -2.47 -16.56 0.40
C GLN A 45 -3.65 -17.04 1.24
N ASN A 46 -4.73 -16.25 1.33
CA ASN A 46 -5.95 -16.66 2.04
C ASN A 46 -6.59 -17.90 1.39
N PHE A 47 -6.59 -17.97 0.05
CA PHE A 47 -7.08 -19.14 -0.68
C PHE A 47 -6.24 -20.39 -0.40
N MET A 48 -4.92 -20.27 -0.40
CA MET A 48 -4.00 -21.39 -0.10
C MET A 48 -4.08 -21.87 1.35
N GLN A 49 -4.38 -20.98 2.30
CA GLN A 49 -4.61 -21.36 3.70
C GLN A 49 -6.00 -21.97 3.95
N GLY A 50 -6.84 -22.08 2.91
CA GLY A 50 -8.20 -22.62 3.03
C GLY A 50 -9.15 -21.68 3.77
N ASN A 51 -8.77 -20.41 3.98
CA ASN A 51 -9.59 -19.39 4.62
C ASN A 51 -10.51 -18.75 3.57
N VAL A 52 -11.36 -19.60 2.98
CA VAL A 52 -12.46 -19.21 2.09
C VAL A 52 -13.71 -19.14 2.96
N ALA A 53 -14.10 -17.93 3.35
CA ALA A 53 -15.42 -17.69 3.91
C ALA A 53 -16.50 -17.87 2.83
#